data_AF-A0A6J1DHN2-F1
#
_entry.id   AF-A0A6J1DHN2-F1
#
_cell.length_a   1.000
_cell.length_b   1.000
_cell.length_c   1.000
_cell.angle_alpha   90.00
_cell.angle_beta   90.00
_cell.angle_gamma   90.00
#
_symmetry.space_group_name_H-M   'P 1'
#
loop_
_entity.id
_entity.type
_entity.pdbx_description
1 polymer ?
#
loop_
_entity_poly.entity_id
_entity_poly.type
_entity_poly.pdbx_seq_one_letter_code
_entity_poly.pdbx_strand_id
1 'polypeptide(L)'
;MASHRVEETEPSSHHLPYNLYGIHNNNPPSTLINQDGPAFDFGELEQAIVVQGQGRHHDQSSFQKNLQLQTQITQLTDGLSPHHHHSPQQKRKGCGSTSTSHKQLDAKTLRRLAQNREAARKSRLRKKAYVQQLESSRIKLTQLEQDLQRARSQGLFLGAAGANLTSGKLRKGAAMFDMEYARWLEDDHRNTAELRAALDTHLPDGDLRVMVDACVCHYDEIFRLKGEAAKSDVFHLITGMWMTPAERCFVWIGGYRPSDLMKMLLSQLEPITEQQLMEIYKLQHSSQQAEDALSQGLDQLHHSLMETVAGAPVIDGINQMILAIHKLSNLQGFLHQADILRQQILHQLQKILTIRQAARCFWVIGEYNNRLRGLSSLWSSRPKEQDQ
;
A
#
# COMPACT_ATOMS: atom_id res chain seq x y z
N MET A 1 65.82 18.19 -63.86
CA MET A 1 66.91 18.56 -62.91
C MET A 1 66.48 18.01 -61.56
N ALA A 2 66.97 16.82 -61.18
CA ALA A 2 68.11 16.63 -60.27
C ALA A 2 67.83 17.18 -58.86
N SER A 3 68.13 16.55 -57.74
CA SER A 3 68.54 15.19 -57.32
C SER A 3 68.83 15.33 -55.82
N HIS A 4 68.46 14.32 -55.02
CA HIS A 4 68.97 13.89 -53.68
C HIS A 4 67.75 13.31 -52.93
N ARG A 5 67.54 12.00 -52.69
CA ARG A 5 68.39 10.83 -52.37
C ARG A 5 69.36 11.12 -51.23
N VAL A 6 69.25 10.48 -50.06
CA VAL A 6 69.48 9.04 -49.75
C VAL A 6 68.83 8.74 -48.37
N GLU A 7 67.90 7.78 -48.24
CA GLU A 7 68.08 6.31 -47.98
C GLU A 7 68.37 6.04 -46.48
N GLU A 8 67.41 5.49 -45.72
CA GLU A 8 67.15 4.06 -45.43
C GLU A 8 67.60 3.74 -43.98
N THR A 9 66.75 3.19 -43.11
CA THR A 9 66.58 1.74 -43.00
C THR A 9 65.44 1.39 -42.03
N GLU A 10 64.46 0.66 -42.54
CA GLU A 10 63.63 -0.30 -41.78
C GLU A 10 64.36 -1.67 -41.83
N PRO A 11 64.05 -2.70 -40.99
CA PRO A 11 62.84 -3.49 -41.27
C PRO A 11 62.22 -4.34 -40.13
N SER A 12 61.00 -4.81 -40.44
CA SER A 12 60.39 -6.13 -40.19
C SER A 12 60.03 -6.52 -38.74
N SER A 13 58.74 -6.63 -38.38
CA SER A 13 57.73 -7.65 -38.74
C SER A 13 57.75 -8.85 -37.78
N HIS A 14 56.63 -9.12 -37.10
CA HIS A 14 55.97 -10.44 -37.12
C HIS A 14 54.55 -10.38 -36.50
N HIS A 15 53.70 -11.26 -37.03
CA HIS A 15 52.24 -11.34 -36.97
C HIS A 15 51.65 -11.95 -35.67
N LEU A 16 50.46 -11.43 -35.26
CA LEU A 16 49.17 -12.06 -34.83
C LEU A 16 49.14 -13.35 -33.94
N PRO A 17 47.96 -13.75 -33.39
CA PRO A 17 46.87 -13.05 -32.68
C PRO A 17 46.48 -13.79 -31.36
N TYR A 18 45.58 -13.27 -30.51
CA TYR A 18 44.53 -14.06 -29.81
C TYR A 18 43.56 -13.18 -28.99
N ASN A 19 42.27 -13.56 -29.05
CA ASN A 19 41.09 -12.93 -28.46
C ASN A 19 41.04 -12.96 -26.91
N LEU A 20 40.25 -12.06 -26.29
CA LEU A 20 38.89 -12.34 -25.74
C LEU A 20 38.54 -11.54 -24.46
N TYR A 21 37.29 -11.08 -24.41
CA TYR A 21 36.47 -10.53 -23.30
C TYR A 21 36.54 -9.04 -22.94
N GLY A 22 35.51 -8.33 -23.40
CA GLY A 22 35.08 -7.04 -22.87
C GLY A 22 34.12 -7.20 -21.69
N ILE A 23 34.23 -6.26 -20.74
CA ILE A 23 33.22 -5.95 -19.72
C ILE A 23 33.00 -4.44 -19.81
N HIS A 24 31.81 -4.02 -20.25
CA HIS A 24 31.40 -2.62 -20.27
C HIS A 24 30.40 -2.37 -19.15
N ASN A 25 30.79 -1.48 -18.23
CA ASN A 25 29.93 -0.87 -17.21
C ASN A 25 28.94 0.08 -17.90
N ASN A 26 27.64 -0.13 -17.71
CA ASN A 26 26.61 0.81 -18.15
C ASN A 26 26.12 1.67 -16.98
N ASN A 27 26.67 2.88 -16.87
CA ASN A 27 25.99 4.03 -16.26
C ASN A 27 24.98 4.60 -17.28
N PRO A 28 23.78 5.04 -16.87
CA PRO A 28 22.84 5.72 -17.77
C PRO A 28 23.33 7.16 -18.07
N PRO A 29 23.17 7.66 -19.31
CA PRO A 29 23.65 8.98 -19.68
C PRO A 29 22.69 10.07 -19.22
N SER A 30 23.27 11.14 -18.70
CA SER A 30 22.61 12.42 -18.46
C SER A 30 22.56 13.21 -19.77
N THR A 31 21.38 13.56 -20.27
CA THR A 31 21.26 14.64 -21.27
C THR A 31 19.91 15.32 -21.12
N LEU A 32 19.95 16.58 -20.68
CA LEU A 32 18.84 17.52 -20.66
C LEU A 32 19.34 18.78 -21.39
N ILE A 33 18.42 19.42 -22.10
CA ILE A 33 18.51 20.72 -22.79
C ILE A 33 18.89 20.63 -24.28
N ASN A 34 17.85 20.63 -25.13
CA ASN A 34 17.79 21.56 -26.25
C ASN A 34 16.36 22.05 -26.47
N GLN A 35 16.23 23.36 -26.63
CA GLN A 35 15.00 24.09 -26.95
C GLN A 35 14.71 23.90 -28.44
N ASP A 36 13.52 23.39 -28.73
CA ASP A 36 12.62 23.71 -29.85
C ASP A 36 11.69 22.50 -30.00
N GLY A 37 10.39 22.75 -29.85
CA GLY A 37 9.41 21.71 -29.52
C GLY A 37 9.32 20.56 -30.54
N PRO A 38 9.10 19.32 -30.07
CA PRO A 38 8.58 18.28 -30.93
C PRO A 38 7.30 17.63 -30.41
N ALA A 39 6.58 17.04 -31.35
CA ALA A 39 5.40 16.22 -31.16
C ALA A 39 5.66 15.05 -30.20
N PHE A 40 4.60 14.71 -29.47
CA PHE A 40 4.49 13.62 -28.51
C PHE A 40 4.92 12.28 -29.14
N ASP A 41 6.03 11.68 -28.64
CA ASP A 41 6.53 10.36 -29.08
C ASP A 41 6.32 9.32 -27.97
N PHE A 42 5.44 8.36 -28.25
CA PHE A 42 5.04 7.26 -27.37
C PHE A 42 5.86 5.98 -27.60
N GLY A 43 6.79 5.99 -28.56
CA GLY A 43 7.47 4.80 -29.06
C GLY A 43 8.47 4.16 -28.08
N GLU A 44 9.01 4.92 -27.12
CA GLU A 44 9.96 4.37 -26.14
C GLU A 44 9.29 3.49 -25.07
N LEU A 45 7.99 3.67 -24.80
CA LEU A 45 7.27 2.91 -23.77
C LEU A 45 6.79 1.55 -24.26
N GLU A 46 6.49 1.41 -25.56
CA GLU A 46 5.94 0.17 -26.14
C GLU A 46 6.99 -0.94 -26.31
N GLN A 47 8.26 -0.60 -26.54
CA GLN A 47 9.33 -1.60 -26.76
C GLN A 47 9.71 -2.39 -25.50
N ALA A 48 9.43 -1.85 -24.30
CA ALA A 48 9.76 -2.51 -23.03
C ALA A 48 8.81 -3.67 -22.68
N ILE A 49 7.61 -3.72 -23.26
CA ILE A 49 6.51 -4.61 -22.82
C ILE A 49 6.45 -5.93 -23.62
N VAL A 50 6.96 -5.95 -24.86
CA VAL A 50 6.78 -7.09 -25.79
C VAL A 50 7.73 -8.28 -25.53
N VAL A 51 8.81 -8.12 -24.76
CA VAL A 51 9.92 -9.10 -24.73
C VAL A 51 9.72 -10.30 -23.79
N GLN A 52 8.74 -10.33 -22.87
CA GLN A 52 8.75 -11.31 -21.76
C GLN A 52 7.64 -12.39 -21.75
N GLY A 53 6.77 -12.46 -22.76
CA GLY A 53 5.62 -13.36 -22.75
C GLY A 53 5.76 -14.63 -23.58
N GLN A 54 6.48 -15.67 -23.11
CA GLN A 54 6.33 -17.02 -23.70
C GLN A 54 6.70 -18.15 -22.73
N GLY A 55 5.70 -18.95 -22.33
CA GLY A 55 5.91 -20.21 -21.59
C GLY A 55 4.62 -20.71 -20.93
N ARG A 56 3.93 -21.65 -21.57
CA ARG A 56 2.55 -22.10 -21.27
C ARG A 56 2.55 -23.58 -20.83
N HIS A 57 1.58 -23.93 -19.96
CA HIS A 57 0.91 -25.24 -19.80
C HIS A 57 1.68 -26.49 -19.32
N HIS A 58 1.57 -26.80 -18.03
CA HIS A 58 1.29 -28.16 -17.52
C HIS A 58 0.76 -28.07 -16.06
N ASP A 59 0.24 -29.15 -15.50
CA ASP A 59 -0.09 -29.32 -14.06
C ASP A 59 -1.53 -29.09 -13.57
N GLN A 60 -2.51 -29.49 -14.38
CA GLN A 60 -3.87 -29.77 -13.89
C GLN A 60 -3.99 -31.12 -13.14
N SER A 61 -2.98 -31.99 -13.19
CA SER A 61 -3.03 -33.35 -12.61
C SER A 61 -2.60 -33.45 -11.14
N SER A 62 -1.89 -32.44 -10.62
CA SER A 62 -1.34 -32.43 -9.26
C SER A 62 -2.36 -32.00 -8.19
N PHE A 63 -3.43 -31.30 -8.59
CA PHE A 63 -4.49 -30.83 -7.69
C PHE A 63 -5.38 -31.97 -7.17
N GLN A 64 -5.61 -33.00 -7.99
CA GLN A 64 -6.53 -34.10 -7.64
C GLN A 64 -5.91 -35.11 -6.66
N LYS A 65 -4.57 -35.24 -6.63
CA LYS A 65 -3.87 -36.09 -5.65
C LYS A 65 -3.83 -35.48 -4.25
N ASN A 66 -3.84 -34.16 -4.12
CA ASN A 66 -3.78 -33.49 -2.80
C ASN A 66 -5.12 -33.54 -2.05
N LEU A 67 -6.25 -33.49 -2.78
CA LEU A 67 -7.58 -33.58 -2.15
C LEU A 67 -7.84 -34.95 -1.52
N GLN A 68 -7.23 -36.02 -2.04
CA GLN A 68 -7.42 -37.39 -1.55
C GLN A 68 -6.59 -37.70 -0.28
N LEU A 69 -5.49 -36.98 -0.08
CA LEU A 69 -4.67 -37.06 1.15
C LEU A 69 -5.32 -36.31 2.32
N GLN A 70 -6.07 -35.23 2.05
CA GLN A 70 -6.72 -34.44 3.08
C GLN A 70 -7.92 -35.17 3.71
N THR A 71 -8.64 -36.00 2.95
CA THR A 71 -9.78 -36.79 3.45
C THR A 71 -9.37 -37.94 4.38
N GLN A 72 -8.14 -38.47 4.25
CA GLN A 72 -7.62 -39.52 5.14
C GLN A 72 -7.18 -38.99 6.51
N ILE A 73 -6.74 -37.73 6.60
CA ILE A 73 -6.27 -37.13 7.87
C ILE A 73 -7.45 -36.77 8.78
N THR A 74 -8.59 -36.35 8.22
CA THR A 74 -9.80 -36.01 8.99
C THR A 74 -10.41 -37.22 9.72
N GLN A 75 -10.25 -38.44 9.19
CA GLN A 75 -10.83 -39.65 9.80
C GLN A 75 -10.09 -40.18 11.05
N LEU A 76 -8.91 -39.65 11.37
CA LEU A 76 -8.09 -40.11 12.49
C LEU A 76 -8.21 -39.26 13.77
N THR A 77 -9.05 -38.21 13.78
CA THR A 77 -9.11 -37.24 14.90
C THR A 77 -10.42 -37.21 15.68
N ASP A 78 -11.46 -37.96 15.28
CA ASP A 78 -12.79 -37.95 15.92
C ASP A 78 -12.98 -38.97 17.06
N GLY A 79 -11.94 -39.71 17.44
CA GLY A 79 -11.98 -40.63 18.57
C GLY A 79 -11.41 -39.99 19.82
N LEU A 80 -12.23 -39.31 20.63
CA LEU A 80 -12.14 -39.23 22.12
C LEU A 80 -13.07 -38.12 22.65
N SER A 81 -14.27 -38.50 23.12
CA SER A 81 -15.13 -37.66 23.97
C SER A 81 -15.78 -38.48 25.09
N PRO A 82 -16.13 -37.87 26.25
CA PRO A 82 -16.32 -38.58 27.51
C PRO A 82 -17.77 -39.06 27.73
N HIS A 83 -17.89 -40.30 28.22
CA HIS A 83 -19.14 -40.97 28.57
C HIS A 83 -19.95 -40.25 29.67
N HIS A 84 -21.23 -39.94 29.40
CA HIS A 84 -22.27 -39.69 30.40
C HIS A 84 -22.94 -41.02 30.82
N HIS A 85 -23.01 -41.28 32.12
CA HIS A 85 -23.74 -42.42 32.69
C HIS A 85 -25.08 -41.98 33.27
N HIS A 86 -26.15 -42.65 32.82
CA HIS A 86 -27.50 -42.58 33.36
C HIS A 86 -27.63 -43.31 34.71
N SER A 87 -28.44 -42.72 35.60
CA SER A 87 -28.92 -43.27 36.87
C SER A 87 -30.02 -44.33 36.68
N PRO A 88 -30.19 -45.28 37.62
CA PRO A 88 -31.49 -45.89 37.89
C PRO A 88 -32.04 -45.49 39.27
N GLN A 89 -33.34 -45.18 39.28
CA GLN A 89 -34.18 -44.94 40.44
C GLN A 89 -34.25 -46.17 41.37
N GLN A 90 -34.16 -45.95 42.69
CA GLN A 90 -34.74 -46.87 43.67
C GLN A 90 -35.59 -46.13 44.70
N LYS A 91 -36.83 -46.61 44.81
CA LYS A 91 -37.92 -46.22 45.69
C LYS A 91 -37.51 -46.20 47.16
N ARG A 92 -37.84 -45.11 47.85
CA ARG A 92 -37.93 -45.03 49.31
C ARG A 92 -39.21 -45.74 49.78
N LYS A 93 -39.08 -46.64 50.75
CA LYS A 93 -40.07 -46.89 51.81
C LYS A 93 -39.32 -46.94 53.13
N GLY A 94 -39.72 -46.10 54.07
CA GLY A 94 -39.19 -46.04 55.42
C GLY A 94 -40.06 -46.78 56.43
N CYS A 95 -39.44 -47.07 57.58
CA CYS A 95 -39.94 -47.44 58.92
C CYS A 95 -39.07 -48.61 59.40
N GLY A 96 -38.45 -48.65 60.56
CA GLY A 96 -38.40 -47.80 61.74
C GLY A 96 -37.62 -48.57 62.82
N SER A 97 -37.25 -47.86 63.89
CA SER A 97 -36.90 -48.41 65.21
C SER A 97 -35.44 -48.86 65.50
N THR A 98 -34.77 -47.96 66.23
CA THR A 98 -34.03 -48.19 67.49
C THR A 98 -33.07 -49.39 67.60
N SER A 99 -31.78 -49.09 67.75
CA SER A 99 -31.02 -49.54 68.93
C SER A 99 -29.63 -48.90 68.98
N THR A 100 -29.35 -48.32 70.13
CA THR A 100 -28.04 -48.00 70.67
C THR A 100 -27.04 -49.14 70.47
N SER A 101 -25.98 -48.91 69.70
CA SER A 101 -24.73 -49.63 69.83
C SER A 101 -23.64 -48.88 69.08
N HIS A 102 -22.50 -48.69 69.74
CA HIS A 102 -21.23 -48.23 69.17
C HIS A 102 -20.90 -49.01 67.89
N LYS A 103 -21.41 -48.59 66.72
CA LYS A 103 -21.00 -49.13 65.43
C LYS A 103 -19.73 -48.41 65.01
N GLN A 104 -18.61 -48.96 65.47
CA GLN A 104 -17.29 -48.77 64.88
C GLN A 104 -17.48 -48.77 63.35
N LEU A 105 -17.32 -47.61 62.71
CA LEU A 105 -17.55 -47.47 61.27
C LEU A 105 -16.73 -48.57 60.57
N ASP A 106 -17.40 -49.39 59.75
CA ASP A 106 -16.75 -50.47 59.01
C ASP A 106 -15.48 -49.91 58.33
N ALA A 107 -14.36 -50.63 58.43
CA ALA A 107 -13.05 -50.17 57.97
C ALA A 107 -13.08 -49.69 56.50
N LYS A 108 -13.96 -50.30 55.70
CA LYS A 108 -14.25 -49.89 54.32
C LYS A 108 -14.87 -48.50 54.21
N THR A 109 -15.78 -48.14 55.12
CA THR A 109 -16.42 -46.82 55.19
C THR A 109 -15.45 -45.74 55.63
N LEU A 110 -14.60 -46.02 56.64
CA LEU A 110 -13.53 -45.12 57.06
C LEU A 110 -12.53 -44.84 55.93
N ARG A 111 -12.15 -45.88 55.17
CA ARG A 111 -11.26 -45.76 54.01
C ARG A 111 -11.87 -44.89 52.90
N ARG A 112 -13.17 -45.06 52.60
CA ARG A 112 -13.87 -44.25 51.59
C ARG A 112 -13.97 -42.77 52.00
N LEU A 113 -14.20 -42.49 53.28
CA LEU A 113 -14.22 -41.12 53.80
C LEU A 113 -12.84 -40.47 53.76
N ALA A 114 -11.77 -41.21 54.06
CA ALA A 114 -10.40 -40.72 53.92
C ALA A 114 -10.06 -40.39 52.46
N GLN A 115 -10.40 -41.28 51.51
CA GLN A 115 -10.22 -41.02 50.07
C GLN A 115 -11.05 -39.83 49.58
N ASN A 116 -12.28 -39.66 50.05
CA ASN A 116 -13.10 -38.51 49.69
C ASN A 116 -12.52 -37.20 50.24
N ARG A 117 -11.98 -37.20 51.47
CA ARG A 117 -11.27 -36.06 52.05
C ARG A 117 -10.02 -35.70 51.23
N GLU A 118 -9.25 -36.69 50.79
CA GLU A 118 -8.09 -36.46 49.92
C GLU A 118 -8.48 -35.97 48.52
N ALA A 119 -9.52 -36.55 47.92
CA ALA A 119 -10.04 -36.11 46.63
C ALA A 119 -10.56 -34.67 46.69
N ALA A 120 -11.26 -34.30 47.77
CA ALA A 120 -11.72 -32.93 48.00
C ALA A 120 -10.55 -31.95 48.18
N ARG A 121 -9.50 -32.33 48.93
CA ARG A 121 -8.27 -31.52 49.05
C ARG A 121 -7.58 -31.33 47.69
N LYS A 122 -7.39 -32.40 46.92
CA LYS A 122 -6.80 -32.34 45.58
C LYS A 122 -7.65 -31.49 44.62
N SER A 123 -8.98 -31.60 44.68
CA SER A 123 -9.90 -30.78 43.88
C SER A 123 -9.78 -29.29 44.22
N ARG A 124 -9.77 -28.95 45.52
CA ARG A 124 -9.58 -27.56 45.99
C ARG A 124 -8.24 -26.99 45.54
N LEU A 125 -7.17 -27.79 45.62
CA LEU A 125 -5.84 -27.35 45.19
C LEU A 125 -5.79 -27.07 43.68
N ARG A 126 -6.38 -27.95 42.86
CA ARG A 126 -6.48 -27.73 41.40
C ARG A 126 -7.31 -26.49 41.07
N LYS A 127 -8.45 -26.28 41.73
CA LYS A 127 -9.26 -25.07 41.55
C LYS A 127 -8.50 -23.81 41.95
N LYS A 128 -7.75 -23.84 43.06
CA LYS A 128 -6.91 -22.72 43.50
C LYS A 128 -5.83 -22.39 42.47
N ALA A 129 -5.14 -23.40 41.93
CA ALA A 129 -4.14 -23.20 40.88
C ALA A 129 -4.75 -22.62 39.60
N TYR A 130 -5.94 -23.10 39.20
CA TYR A 130 -6.65 -22.58 38.03
C TYR A 130 -7.07 -21.11 38.22
N VAL A 131 -7.59 -20.75 39.39
CA VAL A 131 -7.95 -19.35 39.71
C VAL A 131 -6.71 -18.46 39.68
N GLN A 132 -5.59 -18.89 40.26
CA GLN A 132 -4.33 -18.13 40.18
C GLN A 132 -3.84 -17.96 38.74
N GLN A 133 -3.98 -19.00 37.90
CA GLN A 133 -3.66 -18.90 36.49
C GLN A 133 -4.56 -17.88 35.79
N LEU A 134 -5.87 -17.87 36.06
CA LEU A 134 -6.80 -16.87 35.51
C LEU A 134 -6.46 -15.45 35.95
N GLU A 135 -6.10 -15.24 37.22
CA GLU A 135 -5.63 -13.95 37.73
C GLU A 135 -4.35 -13.50 37.01
N SER A 136 -3.39 -14.41 36.81
CA SER A 136 -2.17 -14.12 36.07
C SER A 136 -2.44 -13.77 34.60
N SER A 137 -3.38 -14.48 33.95
CA SER A 137 -3.77 -14.22 32.57
C SER A 137 -4.50 -12.87 32.44
N ARG A 138 -5.37 -12.53 33.40
CA ARG A 138 -6.05 -11.24 33.44
C ARG A 138 -5.06 -10.08 33.51
N ILE A 139 -4.06 -10.17 34.39
CA ILE A 139 -3.02 -9.13 34.52
C ILE A 139 -2.22 -8.99 33.22
N LYS A 140 -1.83 -10.11 32.59
CA LYS A 140 -1.15 -10.09 31.29
C LYS A 140 -2.01 -9.45 30.20
N LEU A 141 -3.31 -9.73 30.19
CA LEU A 141 -4.24 -9.14 29.21
C LEU A 141 -4.31 -7.62 29.38
N THR A 142 -4.45 -7.13 30.61
CA THR A 142 -4.45 -5.69 30.90
C THR A 142 -3.13 -5.02 30.52
N GLN A 143 -1.99 -5.69 30.74
CA GLN A 143 -0.69 -5.18 30.29
C GLN A 143 -0.62 -5.08 28.76
N LEU A 144 -1.05 -6.13 28.05
CA LEU A 144 -1.09 -6.12 26.59
C LEU A 144 -2.02 -5.04 26.03
N GLU A 145 -3.18 -4.81 26.66
CA GLU A 145 -4.09 -3.73 26.29
C GLU A 145 -3.45 -2.35 26.46
N GLN A 146 -2.74 -2.12 27.57
CA GLN A 146 -2.00 -0.88 27.79
C GLN A 146 -0.86 -0.69 26.78
N ASP A 147 -0.11 -1.75 26.47
CA ASP A 147 0.97 -1.70 25.49
C ASP A 147 0.42 -1.45 24.07
N LEU A 148 -0.75 -2.01 23.74
CA LEU A 148 -1.45 -1.78 22.48
C LEU A 148 -1.97 -0.34 22.38
N GLN A 149 -2.56 0.21 23.45
CA GLN A 149 -2.95 1.62 23.51
C GLN A 149 -1.73 2.55 23.36
N ARG A 150 -0.61 2.22 24.03
CA ARG A 150 0.66 2.95 23.90
C ARG A 150 1.19 2.90 22.46
N ALA A 151 1.21 1.72 21.84
CA ALA A 151 1.62 1.53 20.45
C ALA A 151 0.73 2.32 19.48
N ARG A 152 -0.59 2.38 19.71
CA ARG A 152 -1.50 3.24 18.93
C ARG A 152 -1.19 4.72 19.10
N SER A 153 -0.99 5.19 20.33
CA SER A 153 -0.65 6.61 20.58
C SER A 153 0.70 7.04 19.98
N GLN A 154 1.62 6.09 19.79
CA GLN A 154 2.92 6.31 19.14
C GLN A 154 2.87 6.11 17.61
N GLY A 155 1.68 5.86 17.04
CA GLY A 155 1.48 5.61 15.61
C GLY A 155 2.10 4.31 15.10
N LEU A 156 2.37 3.34 15.99
CA LEU A 156 3.03 2.07 15.68
C LEU A 156 2.04 0.98 15.19
N PHE A 157 0.72 1.22 15.33
CA PHE A 157 -0.31 0.24 15.00
C PHE A 157 -1.15 0.66 13.79
N LEU A 158 -0.50 0.75 12.63
CA LEU A 158 -1.19 0.65 11.35
C LEU A 158 -0.37 -0.27 10.43
N GLY A 159 -0.56 -1.58 10.62
CA GLY A 159 -0.30 -2.65 9.65
C GLY A 159 1.14 -2.94 9.25
N ALA A 160 1.90 -3.69 10.06
CA ALA A 160 2.86 -4.70 9.58
C ALA A 160 3.44 -5.52 10.76
N ALA A 161 3.34 -6.84 10.67
CA ALA A 161 4.21 -7.72 11.43
C ALA A 161 5.65 -7.58 10.90
N GLY A 162 6.62 -7.33 11.79
CA GLY A 162 8.06 -7.43 11.49
C GLY A 162 8.76 -6.12 11.11
N ALA A 163 8.83 -5.16 12.03
CA ALA A 163 9.40 -3.83 11.77
C ALA A 163 10.34 -3.39 12.90
N ASN A 164 11.58 -3.88 12.98
CA ASN A 164 12.52 -3.43 14.03
C ASN A 164 13.90 -2.94 13.55
N LEU A 165 14.22 -2.93 12.25
CA LEU A 165 15.53 -2.41 11.79
C LEU A 165 15.44 -1.43 10.59
N THR A 166 14.50 -1.60 9.66
CA THR A 166 14.28 -0.69 8.51
C THR A 166 13.17 0.35 8.73
N SER A 167 12.27 0.09 9.66
CA SER A 167 11.08 0.92 9.93
C SER A 167 11.39 2.35 10.38
N GLY A 168 12.51 2.57 11.08
CA GLY A 168 12.85 3.89 11.62
C GLY A 168 13.16 4.96 10.57
N LYS A 169 13.71 4.58 9.40
CA LYS A 169 14.03 5.54 8.32
C LYS A 169 12.85 5.77 7.39
N LEU A 170 12.15 4.70 6.97
CA LEU A 170 10.92 4.81 6.17
C LEU A 170 9.85 5.61 6.91
N ARG A 171 9.60 5.29 8.19
CA ARG A 171 8.61 6.01 9.01
C ARG A 171 8.97 7.48 9.24
N LYS A 172 10.26 7.84 9.24
CA LYS A 172 10.70 9.25 9.28
C LYS A 172 10.43 9.96 7.95
N GLY A 173 10.67 9.29 6.81
CA GLY A 173 10.36 9.83 5.48
C GLY A 173 8.86 10.09 5.30
N ALA A 174 8.03 9.11 5.65
CA ALA A 174 6.57 9.23 5.62
C ALA A 174 6.08 10.38 6.53
N ALA A 175 6.54 10.44 7.79
CA ALA A 175 6.14 11.51 8.70
C ALA A 175 6.62 12.91 8.26
N MET A 176 7.79 13.02 7.64
CA MET A 176 8.27 14.29 7.07
C MET A 176 7.40 14.71 5.89
N PHE A 177 7.06 13.77 5.00
CA PHE A 177 6.14 14.04 3.90
C PHE A 177 4.77 14.48 4.42
N ASP A 178 4.19 13.79 5.41
CA ASP A 178 2.89 14.16 5.98
C ASP A 178 2.88 15.58 6.55
N MET A 179 3.97 15.99 7.21
CA MET A 179 4.12 17.34 7.75
C MET A 179 4.20 18.40 6.63
N GLU A 180 5.01 18.17 5.59
CA GLU A 180 5.12 19.12 4.47
C GLU A 180 3.84 19.13 3.62
N TYR A 181 3.18 17.98 3.47
CA TYR A 181 1.88 17.90 2.81
C TYR A 181 0.80 18.66 3.59
N ALA A 182 0.78 18.59 4.91
CA ALA A 182 -0.15 19.36 5.73
C ALA A 182 0.05 20.87 5.55
N ARG A 183 1.30 21.35 5.48
CA ARG A 183 1.59 22.76 5.16
C ARG A 183 1.17 23.13 3.75
N TRP A 184 1.48 22.27 2.78
CA TRP A 184 1.06 22.44 1.39
C TRP A 184 -0.48 22.55 1.30
N LEU A 185 -1.22 21.77 2.09
CA LEU A 185 -2.67 21.87 2.17
C LEU A 185 -3.15 23.20 2.73
N GLU A 186 -2.54 23.72 3.80
CA GLU A 186 -2.89 25.03 4.34
C GLU A 186 -2.70 26.14 3.28
N ASP A 187 -1.61 26.05 2.52
CA ASP A 187 -1.32 26.94 1.40
C ASP A 187 -2.32 26.76 0.24
N ASP A 188 -2.69 25.52 -0.12
CA ASP A 188 -3.70 25.21 -1.16
C ASP A 188 -5.08 25.80 -0.79
N HIS A 189 -5.48 25.69 0.49
CA HIS A 189 -6.72 26.29 0.98
C HIS A 189 -6.68 27.82 0.88
N ARG A 190 -5.54 28.44 1.25
CA ARG A 190 -5.36 29.89 1.13
C ARG A 190 -5.42 30.34 -0.33
N ASN A 191 -4.67 29.68 -1.21
CA ASN A 191 -4.65 29.97 -2.65
C ASN A 191 -6.05 29.83 -3.27
N THR A 192 -6.80 28.79 -2.90
CA THR A 192 -8.18 28.55 -3.35
C THR A 192 -9.12 29.68 -2.90
N ALA A 193 -9.01 30.14 -1.65
CA ALA A 193 -9.82 31.23 -1.12
C ALA A 193 -9.47 32.58 -1.79
N GLU A 194 -8.19 32.85 -2.02
CA GLU A 194 -7.72 34.06 -2.71
C GLU A 194 -8.18 34.08 -4.16
N LEU A 195 -8.04 32.98 -4.91
CA LEU A 195 -8.52 32.86 -6.29
C LEU A 195 -10.03 33.10 -6.38
N ARG A 196 -10.80 32.53 -5.45
CA ARG A 196 -12.24 32.76 -5.38
C ARG A 196 -12.56 34.23 -5.19
N ALA A 197 -11.94 34.87 -4.21
CA ALA A 197 -12.14 36.30 -3.94
C ALA A 197 -11.75 37.15 -5.15
N ALA A 198 -10.61 36.86 -5.78
CA ALA A 198 -10.14 37.56 -6.97
C ALA A 198 -11.10 37.46 -8.17
N LEU A 199 -11.72 36.29 -8.35
CA LEU A 199 -12.74 36.07 -9.37
C LEU A 199 -14.03 36.82 -9.05
N ASP A 200 -14.48 36.80 -7.79
CA ASP A 200 -15.70 37.47 -7.31
C ASP A 200 -15.57 39.01 -7.39
N THR A 201 -14.40 39.56 -7.06
CA THR A 201 -14.13 41.00 -7.15
C THR A 201 -13.70 41.45 -8.54
N HIS A 202 -13.70 40.55 -9.53
CA HIS A 202 -13.31 40.84 -10.91
C HIS A 202 -11.93 41.51 -11.04
N LEU A 203 -10.91 40.95 -10.38
CA LEU A 203 -9.55 41.48 -10.51
C LEU A 203 -9.09 41.54 -11.98
N PRO A 204 -8.23 42.53 -12.31
CA PRO A 204 -7.59 42.62 -13.62
C PRO A 204 -6.83 41.34 -13.99
N ASP A 205 -6.75 41.07 -15.29
CA ASP A 205 -6.10 39.88 -15.83
C ASP A 205 -4.60 39.79 -15.50
N GLY A 206 -3.94 40.93 -15.26
CA GLY A 206 -2.55 40.98 -14.81
C GLY A 206 -2.36 40.40 -13.41
N ASP A 207 -3.24 40.76 -12.47
CA ASP A 207 -3.20 40.26 -11.09
C ASP A 207 -3.59 38.78 -11.05
N LEU A 208 -4.61 38.39 -11.82
CA LEU A 208 -4.99 36.98 -11.98
C LEU A 208 -3.83 36.15 -12.54
N ARG A 209 -2.99 36.71 -13.42
CA ARG A 209 -1.83 36.00 -13.96
C ARG A 209 -0.83 35.64 -12.88
N VAL A 210 -0.49 36.60 -12.02
CA VAL A 210 0.43 36.36 -10.90
C VAL A 210 -0.11 35.25 -9.98
N MET A 211 -1.42 35.27 -9.70
CA MET A 211 -2.05 34.25 -8.85
C MET A 211 -2.07 32.86 -9.51
N VAL A 212 -2.39 32.78 -10.80
CA VAL A 212 -2.40 31.52 -11.54
C VAL A 212 -0.98 30.95 -11.64
N ASP A 213 0.02 31.78 -11.93
CA ASP A 213 1.42 31.34 -11.98
C ASP A 213 1.88 30.82 -10.60
N ALA A 214 1.50 31.49 -9.52
CA ALA A 214 1.74 31.01 -8.15
C ALA A 214 1.05 29.67 -7.88
N CYS A 215 -0.17 29.45 -8.38
CA CYS A 215 -0.87 28.17 -8.25
C CYS A 215 -0.16 27.05 -9.03
N VAL A 216 0.32 27.31 -10.24
CA VAL A 216 1.08 26.33 -11.02
C VAL A 216 2.33 25.90 -10.25
N CYS A 217 3.12 26.85 -9.75
CA CYS A 217 4.29 26.55 -8.92
C CYS A 217 3.91 25.80 -7.63
N HIS A 218 2.76 26.11 -7.03
CA HIS A 218 2.26 25.41 -5.87
C HIS A 218 1.95 23.93 -6.17
N TYR A 219 1.33 23.63 -7.31
CA TYR A 219 1.09 22.24 -7.73
C TYR A 219 2.39 21.52 -8.15
N ASP A 220 3.37 22.22 -8.73
CA ASP A 220 4.70 21.64 -8.98
C ASP A 220 5.38 21.16 -7.70
N GLU A 221 5.23 21.93 -6.63
CA GLU A 221 5.84 21.62 -5.35
C GLU A 221 5.32 20.30 -4.75
N ILE A 222 4.03 19.99 -4.87
CA ILE A 222 3.52 18.71 -4.35
C ILE A 222 4.06 17.51 -5.16
N PHE A 223 4.22 17.64 -6.47
CA PHE A 223 4.85 16.58 -7.28
C PHE A 223 6.32 16.39 -6.90
N ARG A 224 7.04 17.49 -6.62
CA ARG A 224 8.41 17.45 -6.11
C ARG A 224 8.50 16.76 -4.74
N LEU A 225 7.64 17.14 -3.79
CA LEU A 225 7.57 16.53 -2.46
C LEU A 225 7.27 15.02 -2.54
N LYS A 226 6.33 14.62 -3.39
CA LYS A 226 6.01 13.21 -3.64
C LYS A 226 7.20 12.46 -4.25
N GLY A 227 7.91 13.08 -5.20
CA GLY A 227 9.12 12.51 -5.81
C GLY A 227 10.20 12.22 -4.77
N GLU A 228 10.43 13.12 -3.81
CA GLU A 228 11.39 12.89 -2.72
C GLU A 228 10.90 11.83 -1.72
N ALA A 229 9.61 11.85 -1.37
CA ALA A 229 9.01 10.87 -0.47
C ALA A 229 9.05 9.45 -1.07
N ALA A 230 8.84 9.31 -2.38
CA ALA A 230 8.86 8.02 -3.08
C ALA A 230 10.22 7.30 -2.98
N LYS A 231 11.34 8.04 -2.93
CA LYS A 231 12.68 7.48 -2.74
C LYS A 231 12.87 6.84 -1.35
N SER A 232 12.07 7.26 -0.38
CA SER A 232 12.15 6.77 1.00
C SER A 232 11.06 5.74 1.31
N ASP A 233 9.82 6.00 0.90
CA ASP A 233 8.67 5.14 1.14
C ASP A 233 7.62 5.31 0.03
N VAL A 234 7.76 4.55 -1.05
CA VAL A 234 6.80 4.54 -2.17
C VAL A 234 5.45 3.97 -1.76
N PHE A 235 5.40 3.06 -0.78
CA PHE A 235 4.14 2.43 -0.35
C PHE A 235 3.25 3.43 0.38
N HIS A 236 3.82 4.31 1.20
CA HIS A 236 3.08 5.41 1.84
C HIS A 236 2.27 6.23 0.81
N LEU A 237 2.89 6.53 -0.34
CA LEU A 237 2.27 7.29 -1.41
C LEU A 237 1.25 6.50 -2.23
N ILE A 238 1.60 5.29 -2.68
CA ILE A 238 0.74 4.45 -3.53
C ILE A 238 -0.52 3.99 -2.78
N THR A 239 -0.39 3.68 -1.48
CA THR A 239 -1.55 3.27 -0.65
C THR A 239 -2.40 4.46 -0.19
N GLY A 240 -1.97 5.70 -0.48
CA GLY A 240 -2.70 6.92 -0.15
C GLY A 240 -2.77 7.19 1.35
N MET A 241 -1.81 6.72 2.15
CA MET A 241 -1.82 6.84 3.61
C MET A 241 -1.76 8.29 4.11
N TRP A 242 -1.28 9.18 3.26
CA TRP A 242 -1.24 10.64 3.44
C TRP A 242 -2.58 11.33 3.14
N MET A 243 -3.57 10.62 2.58
CA MET A 243 -4.88 11.16 2.22
C MET A 243 -5.97 10.73 3.21
N THR A 244 -7.09 11.44 3.20
CA THR A 244 -8.28 11.02 3.95
C THR A 244 -8.91 9.75 3.36
N PRO A 245 -9.62 8.94 4.16
CA PRO A 245 -10.31 7.74 3.67
C PRO A 245 -11.23 7.98 2.46
N ALA A 246 -11.93 9.12 2.41
CA ALA A 246 -12.81 9.43 1.28
C ALA A 246 -12.04 9.77 -0.01
N GLU A 247 -10.95 10.53 0.09
CA GLU A 247 -10.06 10.81 -1.05
C GLU A 247 -9.47 9.53 -1.65
N ARG A 248 -9.09 8.58 -0.79
CA ARG A 248 -8.51 7.28 -1.21
C ARG A 248 -9.41 6.47 -2.14
N CYS A 249 -10.72 6.67 -2.12
CA CYS A 249 -11.64 5.99 -3.03
C CYS A 249 -11.42 6.36 -4.51
N PHE A 250 -10.75 7.48 -4.79
CA PHE A 250 -10.55 8.02 -6.14
C PHE A 250 -9.08 8.03 -6.57
N VAL A 251 -8.21 7.33 -5.83
CA VAL A 251 -6.77 7.29 -6.10
C VAL A 251 -6.45 6.31 -7.21
N TRP A 252 -5.65 6.78 -8.16
CA TRP A 252 -4.99 6.02 -9.21
C TRP A 252 -3.49 6.32 -9.15
N ILE A 253 -2.64 5.32 -8.92
CA ILE A 253 -1.17 5.47 -8.86
C ILE A 253 -0.75 6.71 -8.03
N GLY A 254 -1.09 6.69 -6.75
CA GLY A 254 -0.70 7.73 -5.78
C GLY A 254 -1.28 9.13 -6.01
N GLY A 255 -2.33 9.30 -6.81
CA GLY A 255 -3.00 10.60 -7.00
C GLY A 255 -4.31 10.46 -7.77
N TYR A 256 -4.87 11.55 -8.31
CA TYR A 256 -6.07 11.50 -9.15
C TYR A 256 -5.77 11.02 -10.58
N ARG A 257 -6.77 10.57 -11.34
CA ARG A 257 -6.66 10.39 -12.80
C ARG A 257 -6.81 11.73 -13.53
N PRO A 258 -5.83 12.18 -14.34
CA PRO A 258 -5.94 13.45 -15.05
C PRO A 258 -7.12 13.50 -16.04
N SER A 259 -7.45 12.41 -16.73
CA SER A 259 -8.61 12.32 -17.62
C SER A 259 -9.92 12.64 -16.91
N ASP A 260 -10.13 12.05 -15.73
CA ASP A 260 -11.32 12.27 -14.90
C ASP A 260 -11.36 13.68 -14.31
N LEU A 261 -10.21 14.24 -13.94
CA LEU A 261 -10.10 15.64 -13.54
C LEU A 261 -10.59 16.57 -14.67
N MET A 262 -10.14 16.34 -15.90
CA MET A 262 -10.55 17.15 -17.05
C MET A 262 -12.05 17.01 -17.36
N LYS A 263 -12.63 15.80 -17.24
CA LYS A 263 -14.08 15.59 -17.39
C LYS A 263 -14.87 16.44 -16.38
N MET A 264 -14.41 16.46 -15.12
CA MET A 264 -15.04 17.25 -14.07
C MET A 264 -14.93 18.76 -14.37
N LEU A 265 -13.74 19.23 -14.77
CA LEU A 265 -13.46 20.63 -15.04
C LEU A 265 -14.27 21.21 -16.20
N LEU A 266 -14.47 20.46 -17.28
CA LEU A 266 -15.18 20.95 -18.47
C LEU A 266 -16.57 21.53 -18.14
N SER A 267 -17.28 20.95 -17.18
CA SER A 267 -18.60 21.42 -16.74
C SER A 267 -18.58 22.75 -15.98
N GLN A 268 -17.41 23.21 -15.52
CA GLN A 268 -17.26 24.37 -14.64
C GLN A 268 -16.54 25.56 -15.32
N LEU A 269 -16.05 25.38 -16.56
CA LEU A 269 -15.20 26.36 -17.25
C LEU A 269 -15.94 27.21 -18.31
N GLU A 270 -17.27 27.17 -18.36
CA GLU A 270 -18.04 27.95 -19.32
C GLU A 270 -17.91 29.48 -19.09
N PRO A 271 -17.80 30.31 -20.15
CA PRO A 271 -17.77 29.95 -21.57
C PRO A 271 -16.40 29.44 -22.03
N ILE A 272 -16.38 28.43 -22.92
CA ILE A 272 -15.18 27.89 -23.57
C ILE A 272 -15.35 27.93 -25.10
N THR A 273 -14.28 28.23 -25.83
CA THR A 273 -14.33 28.25 -27.31
C THR A 273 -14.29 26.84 -27.89
N GLU A 274 -14.81 26.65 -29.10
CA GLU A 274 -14.73 25.35 -29.80
C GLU A 274 -13.29 24.88 -30.00
N GLN A 275 -12.36 25.80 -30.28
CA GLN A 275 -10.94 25.49 -30.39
C GLN A 275 -10.36 24.99 -29.06
N GLN A 276 -10.62 25.69 -27.96
CA GLN A 276 -10.17 25.25 -26.63
C GLN A 276 -10.78 23.90 -26.25
N LEU A 277 -12.06 23.70 -26.55
CA LEU A 277 -12.75 22.45 -26.29
C LEU A 277 -12.10 21.28 -27.06
N MET A 278 -11.80 21.48 -28.35
CA MET A 278 -11.12 20.47 -29.17
C MET A 278 -9.73 20.14 -28.63
N GLU A 279 -8.93 21.15 -28.23
CA GLU A 279 -7.61 20.92 -27.64
C GLU A 279 -7.69 20.18 -26.29
N ILE A 280 -8.67 20.50 -25.44
CA ILE A 280 -8.90 19.78 -24.18
C ILE A 280 -9.32 18.34 -24.43
N TYR A 281 -10.19 18.06 -25.42
CA TYR A 281 -10.55 16.68 -25.76
C TYR A 281 -9.36 15.88 -26.28
N LYS A 282 -8.51 16.49 -27.12
CA LYS A 282 -7.26 15.86 -27.57
C LYS A 282 -6.32 15.56 -26.39
N LEU A 283 -6.16 16.52 -25.49
CA LEU A 283 -5.37 16.36 -24.28
C LEU A 283 -5.92 15.25 -23.37
N GLN A 284 -7.24 15.20 -23.20
CA GLN A 284 -7.92 14.15 -22.43
C GLN A 284 -7.74 12.77 -23.04
N HIS A 285 -7.90 12.63 -24.35
CA HIS A 285 -7.71 11.36 -25.04
C HIS A 285 -6.26 10.87 -24.90
N SER A 286 -5.29 11.76 -25.12
CA SER A 286 -3.87 11.44 -24.93
C SER A 286 -3.55 11.05 -23.48
N SER A 287 -4.12 11.75 -22.49
CA SER A 287 -3.98 11.40 -21.07
C SER A 287 -4.55 10.03 -20.77
N GLN A 288 -5.73 9.70 -21.29
CA GLN A 288 -6.36 8.39 -21.09
C GLN A 288 -5.49 7.25 -21.64
N GLN A 289 -4.89 7.43 -22.82
CA GLN A 289 -3.97 6.44 -23.39
C GLN A 289 -2.75 6.21 -22.51
N ALA A 290 -2.15 7.29 -21.97
CA ALA A 290 -1.04 7.20 -21.02
C ALA A 290 -1.44 6.55 -19.69
N GLU A 291 -2.61 6.89 -19.16
CA GLU A 291 -3.17 6.28 -17.96
C GLU A 291 -3.42 4.78 -18.13
N ASP A 292 -3.94 4.36 -19.27
CA ASP A 292 -4.21 2.96 -19.58
C ASP A 292 -2.91 2.17 -19.74
N ALA A 293 -1.90 2.73 -20.42
CA ALA A 293 -0.58 2.12 -20.54
C ALA A 293 0.11 1.94 -19.18
N LEU A 294 0.09 2.98 -18.33
CA LEU A 294 0.65 2.91 -16.98
C LEU A 294 -0.09 1.91 -16.09
N SER A 295 -1.43 1.85 -16.19
CA SER A 295 -2.24 0.89 -15.45
C SER A 295 -1.92 -0.55 -15.86
N GLN A 296 -1.84 -0.82 -17.16
CA GLN A 296 -1.48 -2.14 -17.69
C GLN A 296 -0.08 -2.57 -17.25
N GLY A 297 0.91 -1.67 -17.31
CA GLY A 297 2.26 -1.95 -16.83
C GLY A 297 2.31 -2.24 -15.32
N LEU A 298 1.52 -1.53 -14.52
CA LEU A 298 1.42 -1.77 -13.09
C LEU A 298 0.76 -3.13 -12.78
N ASP A 299 -0.29 -3.50 -13.53
CA ASP A 299 -0.94 -4.81 -13.40
C ASP A 299 0.02 -5.95 -13.76
N GLN A 300 0.83 -5.80 -14.80
CA GLN A 300 1.88 -6.75 -15.15
C GLN A 300 2.94 -6.87 -14.05
N LEU A 301 3.34 -5.74 -13.44
CA LEU A 301 4.26 -5.74 -12.31
C LEU A 301 3.67 -6.51 -11.12
N HIS A 302 2.41 -6.25 -10.77
CA HIS A 302 1.71 -6.96 -9.70
C HIS A 302 1.60 -8.47 -9.97
N HIS A 303 1.28 -8.85 -11.21
CA HIS A 303 1.22 -10.26 -11.61
C HIS A 303 2.59 -10.92 -11.45
N SER A 304 3.64 -10.29 -11.96
CA SER A 304 5.00 -10.82 -11.86
C SER A 304 5.51 -10.90 -10.41
N LEU A 305 5.12 -9.95 -9.56
CA LEU A 305 5.37 -10.01 -8.12
C LEU A 305 4.67 -11.19 -7.48
N MET A 306 3.40 -11.41 -7.81
CA MET A 306 2.61 -12.54 -7.30
C MET A 306 3.24 -13.88 -7.68
N GLU A 307 3.67 -14.05 -8.94
CA GLU A 307 4.39 -15.25 -9.39
C GLU A 307 5.71 -15.45 -8.65
N THR A 308 6.49 -14.38 -8.46
CA THR A 308 7.78 -14.43 -7.74
C THR A 308 7.60 -14.85 -6.29
N VAL A 309 6.58 -14.30 -5.62
CA VAL A 309 6.30 -14.60 -4.21
C VAL A 309 5.70 -16.01 -4.04
N ALA A 310 4.86 -16.45 -4.98
CA ALA A 310 4.21 -17.76 -4.93
C ALA A 310 5.11 -18.91 -5.42
N GLY A 311 6.15 -18.62 -6.22
CA GLY A 311 6.87 -19.60 -7.03
C GLY A 311 7.94 -20.47 -6.34
N ALA A 312 8.24 -20.31 -5.04
CA ALA A 312 9.36 -21.04 -4.43
C ALA A 312 9.02 -22.19 -3.47
N PRO A 313 9.74 -23.32 -3.57
CA PRO A 313 9.88 -24.25 -2.46
C PRO A 313 10.65 -23.59 -1.30
N VAL A 314 10.34 -23.99 -0.06
CA VAL A 314 10.82 -23.40 1.22
C VAL A 314 12.34 -23.17 1.30
N ILE A 315 13.13 -23.89 0.50
CA ILE A 315 14.60 -23.91 0.53
C ILE A 315 15.22 -22.67 -0.16
N ASP A 316 14.53 -21.99 -1.08
CA ASP A 316 15.06 -20.83 -1.84
C ASP A 316 14.32 -19.50 -1.58
N GLY A 317 13.62 -19.39 -0.44
CA GLY A 317 12.77 -18.24 -0.12
C GLY A 317 13.51 -16.90 -0.03
N ILE A 318 14.81 -16.90 0.29
CA ILE A 318 15.62 -15.66 0.38
C ILE A 318 15.86 -15.07 -1.02
N ASN A 319 16.26 -15.88 -2.01
CA ASN A 319 16.52 -15.40 -3.36
C ASN A 319 15.25 -14.90 -4.04
N GLN A 320 14.11 -15.56 -3.81
CA GLN A 320 12.81 -15.05 -4.28
C GLN A 320 12.44 -13.72 -3.63
N MET A 321 12.66 -13.56 -2.33
CA MET A 321 12.36 -12.30 -1.65
C MET A 321 13.23 -11.16 -2.17
N ILE A 322 14.51 -11.43 -2.48
CA ILE A 322 15.39 -10.44 -3.14
C ILE A 322 14.82 -10.05 -4.51
N LEU A 323 14.40 -11.02 -5.33
CA LEU A 323 13.83 -10.79 -6.64
C LEU A 323 12.51 -9.99 -6.57
N ALA A 324 11.66 -10.30 -5.58
CA ALA A 324 10.43 -9.55 -5.29
C ALA A 324 10.74 -8.11 -4.87
N ILE A 325 11.73 -7.87 -4.01
CA ILE A 325 12.15 -6.51 -3.64
C ILE A 325 12.64 -5.71 -4.85
N HIS A 326 13.40 -6.32 -5.76
CA HIS A 326 13.81 -5.65 -7.00
C HIS A 326 12.61 -5.26 -7.85
N LYS A 327 11.62 -6.16 -8.00
CA LYS A 327 10.36 -5.82 -8.69
C LYS A 327 9.60 -4.69 -7.99
N LEU A 328 9.51 -4.70 -6.66
CA LEU A 328 8.86 -3.62 -5.89
C LEU A 328 9.53 -2.26 -6.11
N SER A 329 10.84 -2.21 -6.38
CA SER A 329 11.52 -0.94 -6.68
C SER A 329 10.99 -0.24 -7.94
N ASN A 330 10.37 -0.98 -8.87
CA ASN A 330 9.75 -0.41 -10.07
C ASN A 330 8.52 0.44 -9.76
N LEU A 331 7.88 0.27 -8.59
CA LEU A 331 6.72 1.06 -8.17
C LEU A 331 7.02 2.57 -8.15
N GLN A 332 8.26 2.94 -7.79
CA GLN A 332 8.68 4.34 -7.80
C GLN A 332 8.62 4.93 -9.22
N GLY A 333 9.01 4.15 -10.23
CA GLY A 333 8.94 4.55 -11.62
C GLY A 333 7.51 4.84 -12.07
N PHE A 334 6.56 3.94 -11.78
CA PHE A 334 5.15 4.14 -12.10
C PHE A 334 4.56 5.39 -11.43
N LEU A 335 4.85 5.59 -10.14
CA LEU A 335 4.40 6.77 -9.42
C LEU A 335 4.96 8.06 -10.04
N HIS A 336 6.25 8.07 -10.37
CA HIS A 336 6.90 9.22 -10.98
C HIS A 336 6.31 9.56 -12.35
N GLN A 337 6.09 8.57 -13.21
CA GLN A 337 5.47 8.77 -14.53
C GLN A 337 4.04 9.28 -14.42
N ALA A 338 3.25 8.76 -13.47
CA ALA A 338 1.89 9.25 -13.22
C ALA A 338 1.89 10.71 -12.73
N ASP A 339 2.85 11.10 -11.89
CA ASP A 339 2.98 12.49 -11.42
C ASP A 339 3.47 13.44 -12.52
N ILE A 340 4.41 13.02 -13.38
CA ILE A 340 4.80 13.78 -14.58
C ILE A 340 3.57 14.05 -15.45
N LEU A 341 2.76 13.02 -15.71
CA LEU A 341 1.55 13.16 -16.52
C LEU A 341 0.61 14.21 -15.89
N ARG A 342 0.32 14.12 -14.59
CA ARG A 342 -0.52 15.11 -13.89
C ARG A 342 0.03 16.53 -14.02
N GLN A 343 1.33 16.70 -13.76
CA GLN A 343 2.00 17.98 -13.84
C GLN A 343 1.89 18.59 -15.24
N GLN A 344 2.18 17.79 -16.28
CA GLN A 344 2.08 18.20 -17.67
C GLN A 344 0.66 18.63 -18.04
N ILE A 345 -0.36 17.88 -17.62
CA ILE A 345 -1.76 18.22 -17.89
C ILE A 345 -2.13 19.59 -17.30
N LEU A 346 -1.73 19.89 -16.06
CA LEU A 346 -1.98 21.21 -15.46
C LEU A 346 -1.33 22.35 -16.26
N HIS A 347 -0.11 22.15 -16.73
CA HIS A 347 0.60 23.13 -17.57
C HIS A 347 -0.07 23.31 -18.93
N GLN A 348 -0.52 22.23 -19.57
CA GLN A 348 -1.19 22.31 -20.86
C GLN A 348 -2.57 22.98 -20.73
N LEU A 349 -3.31 22.69 -19.66
CA LEU A 349 -4.56 23.40 -19.37
C LEU A 349 -4.33 24.91 -19.21
N GLN A 350 -3.28 25.34 -18.48
CA GLN A 350 -2.95 26.77 -18.36
C GLN A 350 -2.66 27.41 -19.74
N LYS A 351 -2.01 26.69 -20.66
CA LYS A 351 -1.69 27.18 -22.02
C LYS A 351 -2.92 27.29 -22.92
N ILE A 352 -3.87 26.36 -22.80
CA ILE A 352 -5.09 26.33 -23.61
C ILE A 352 -6.09 27.39 -23.12
N LEU A 353 -6.17 27.58 -21.80
CA LEU A 353 -7.17 28.44 -21.17
C LEU A 353 -6.75 29.91 -21.16
N THR A 354 -7.74 30.81 -21.23
CA THR A 354 -7.52 32.22 -20.89
C THR A 354 -7.18 32.35 -19.41
N ILE A 355 -6.58 33.47 -18.99
CA ILE A 355 -6.13 33.58 -17.60
C ILE A 355 -7.27 33.49 -16.58
N ARG A 356 -8.46 33.98 -16.93
CA ARG A 356 -9.66 33.89 -16.10
C ARG A 356 -10.23 32.48 -16.04
N GLN A 357 -10.17 31.74 -17.14
CA GLN A 357 -10.52 30.31 -17.15
C GLN A 357 -9.50 29.49 -16.36
N ALA A 358 -8.20 29.79 -16.46
CA ALA A 358 -7.16 29.13 -15.67
C ALA A 358 -7.33 29.39 -14.16
N ALA A 359 -7.63 30.63 -13.76
CA ALA A 359 -7.97 30.97 -12.37
C ALA A 359 -9.17 30.16 -11.86
N ARG A 360 -10.24 30.05 -12.66
CA ARG A 360 -11.40 29.18 -12.33
C ARG A 360 -11.03 27.71 -12.27
N CYS A 361 -10.18 27.24 -13.18
CA CYS A 361 -9.71 25.87 -13.22
C CYS A 361 -9.04 25.49 -11.91
N PHE A 362 -8.02 26.23 -11.48
CA PHE A 362 -7.30 25.95 -10.23
C PHE A 362 -8.20 26.08 -8.98
N TRP A 363 -9.11 27.07 -8.96
CA TRP A 363 -10.11 27.18 -7.89
C TRP A 363 -11.01 25.94 -7.81
N VAL A 364 -11.52 25.44 -8.94
CA VAL A 364 -12.38 24.25 -9.00
C VAL A 364 -11.63 22.98 -8.58
N ILE A 365 -10.35 22.84 -8.96
CA ILE A 365 -9.49 21.72 -8.52
C ILE A 365 -9.37 21.73 -6.98
N GLY A 366 -9.03 22.88 -6.39
CA GLY A 366 -8.90 23.03 -4.93
C GLY A 366 -10.22 22.75 -4.21
N GLU A 367 -11.33 23.33 -4.66
CA GLU A 367 -12.66 23.09 -4.12
C GLU A 367 -13.07 21.62 -4.18
N TYR A 368 -12.78 20.92 -5.28
CA TYR A 368 -13.07 19.49 -5.42
C TYR A 368 -12.34 18.67 -4.35
N ASN A 369 -11.03 18.90 -4.17
CA ASN A 369 -10.24 18.20 -3.17
C ASN A 369 -10.74 18.52 -1.74
N ASN A 370 -11.07 19.78 -1.47
CA ASN A 370 -11.59 20.20 -0.17
C ASN A 370 -12.96 19.57 0.14
N ARG A 371 -13.82 19.39 -0.87
CA ARG A 371 -15.08 18.66 -0.71
C ARG A 371 -14.87 17.18 -0.38
N LEU A 372 -13.90 16.51 -1.00
CA LEU A 372 -13.56 15.12 -0.65
C LEU A 372 -13.07 15.00 0.80
N ARG A 373 -12.23 15.94 1.27
CA ARG A 373 -11.76 15.99 2.67
C ARG A 373 -12.90 16.30 3.63
N GLY A 374 -13.77 17.24 3.27
CA GLY A 374 -14.99 17.58 4.01
C GLY A 374 -15.91 16.36 4.16
N LEU A 375 -16.11 15.60 3.08
CA LEU A 375 -16.87 14.36 3.09
C LEU A 375 -16.29 13.34 4.08
N SER A 376 -14.97 13.16 4.09
CA SER A 376 -14.32 12.28 5.08
C SER A 376 -14.55 12.74 6.51
N SER A 377 -14.50 14.05 6.76
CA SER A 377 -14.70 14.61 8.09
C SER A 377 -16.13 14.39 8.58
N LEU A 378 -17.12 14.66 7.72
CA LEU A 378 -18.53 14.43 7.99
C LEU A 378 -18.83 12.95 8.25
N TRP A 379 -18.22 12.05 7.45
CA TRP A 379 -18.37 10.61 7.63
C TRP A 379 -17.83 10.12 8.97
N SER A 380 -16.71 10.67 9.43
CA SER A 380 -16.11 10.36 10.72
C SER A 380 -16.92 10.91 11.91
N SER A 381 -17.62 12.04 11.73
CA SER A 381 -18.45 12.66 12.77
C SER A 381 -19.86 12.07 12.90
N ARG A 382 -20.23 11.09 12.08
CA ARG A 382 -21.59 10.52 12.12
C ARG A 382 -21.89 9.90 13.50
N PRO A 383 -23.14 10.01 14.00
CA PRO A 383 -23.55 9.28 15.20
C PRO A 383 -23.33 7.79 14.98
N LYS A 384 -22.59 7.14 15.88
CA LYS A 384 -22.56 5.68 15.93
C LYS A 384 -23.82 5.28 16.68
N GLU A 385 -24.70 4.50 16.04
CA GLU A 385 -25.82 3.89 16.74
C GLU A 385 -25.27 3.20 17.99
N GLN A 386 -25.71 3.66 19.16
CA GLN A 386 -25.48 2.93 20.40
C GLN A 386 -26.41 1.73 20.32
N ASP A 387 -25.82 0.53 20.15
CA ASP A 387 -26.54 -0.73 20.25
C ASP A 387 -27.40 -0.71 21.51
N GLN A 388 -28.72 -0.65 21.33
CA GLN A 388 -29.74 -0.85 22.37
C GLN A 388 -29.97 -2.34 22.60
#